data_AF-A0A9D5VB39-F1
#
_entry.id   AF-A0A9D5VB39-F1
#
_cell.length_a   1.000
_cell.length_b   1.000
_cell.length_c   1.000
_cell.angle_alpha   90.00
_cell.angle_beta   90.00
_cell.angle_gamma   90.00
#
_symmetry.space_group_name_H-M   'P 1'
#
loop_
_entity.id
_entity.type
_entity.pdbx_description
1 polymer ?
#
loop_
_entity_poly.entity_id
_entity_poly.type
_entity_poly.pdbx_seq_one_letter_code
_entity_poly.pdbx_strand_id
1 'polypeptide(L)'
;MQHNPNRDVLVGAVGVAVLAGLFAFSYAGKDLSSKANVGTYPVAATFDRIDGLVAGDEVRLGGIRVGTVGMPTLDASYRAVVTLNIQNEIRIPVDSAAAIHTDGLFG
;
A
#
# COMPACT_ATOMS: atom_id res chain seq x y z
N MET A 1 -28.42 -47.95 -5.93
CA MET A 1 -27.56 -46.77 -5.78
C MET A 1 -28.03 -46.02 -4.53
N GLN A 2 -27.43 -46.28 -3.37
CA GLN A 2 -27.85 -45.65 -2.11
C GLN A 2 -27.22 -44.25 -2.05
N HIS A 3 -28.03 -43.22 -2.24
CA HIS A 3 -27.66 -41.83 -2.08
C HIS A 3 -27.59 -41.54 -0.58
N ASN A 4 -26.37 -41.42 -0.03
CA ASN A 4 -26.19 -41.00 1.36
C ASN A 4 -26.11 -39.47 1.40
N PRO A 5 -27.20 -38.76 1.78
CA PRO A 5 -27.27 -37.30 1.72
C PRO A 5 -26.18 -36.63 2.57
N ASN A 6 -25.69 -37.33 3.59
CA ASN A 6 -24.60 -36.86 4.45
C ASN A 6 -23.26 -36.70 3.71
N ARG A 7 -23.02 -37.46 2.63
CA ARG A 7 -21.77 -37.36 1.85
C ARG A 7 -21.77 -36.11 0.98
N ASP A 8 -22.91 -35.77 0.40
CA ASP A 8 -23.04 -34.60 -0.48
C ASP A 8 -22.94 -33.30 0.33
N VAL A 9 -23.53 -33.27 1.54
CA VAL A 9 -23.35 -32.16 2.49
C VAL A 9 -21.89 -32.04 2.95
N LEU A 10 -21.21 -33.17 3.19
CA LEU A 10 -19.79 -33.17 3.58
C LEU A 10 -18.89 -32.61 2.48
N VAL A 11 -19.10 -33.04 1.22
CA VAL A 11 -18.33 -32.55 0.07
C VAL A 11 -18.57 -31.05 -0.15
N GLY A 12 -19.82 -30.59 -0.02
CA GLY A 12 -20.16 -29.17 -0.08
C GLY A 12 -19.47 -28.35 1.02
N ALA A 13 -19.50 -28.83 2.26
CA ALA A 13 -18.86 -28.18 3.40
C ALA A 13 -17.34 -28.06 3.24
N VAL A 14 -16.67 -29.11 2.74
CA VAL A 14 -15.24 -29.08 2.43
C VAL A 14 -14.95 -28.05 1.33
N GLY A 15 -15.78 -28.00 0.28
CA GLY A 15 -15.65 -27.01 -0.79
C GLY A 15 -15.71 -25.57 -0.26
N VAL A 16 -16.68 -25.27 0.60
CA VAL A 16 -16.81 -23.94 1.23
C VAL A 16 -15.60 -23.62 2.12
N ALA A 17 -15.09 -24.58 2.88
CA ALA A 17 -13.91 -24.38 3.72
C ALA A 17 -12.65 -24.06 2.90
N VAL A 18 -12.44 -24.74 1.77
CA VAL A 18 -11.31 -24.45 0.86
C VAL A 18 -11.43 -23.06 0.26
N LEU A 19 -12.63 -22.66 -0.20
CA LEU A 19 -12.86 -21.31 -0.72
C LEU A 19 -12.61 -20.23 0.35
N ALA A 20 -13.11 -20.43 1.57
CA ALA A 20 -12.86 -19.53 2.69
C ALA A 20 -11.35 -19.40 2.99
N GLY A 21 -10.62 -20.52 2.96
CA GLY A 21 -9.16 -20.54 3.12
C GLY A 21 -8.43 -19.75 2.03
N LEU A 22 -8.84 -19.90 0.77
CA LEU A 22 -8.28 -19.14 -0.36
C LEU A 22 -8.55 -17.64 -0.23
N PHE A 23 -9.76 -17.25 0.17
CA PHE A 23 -10.07 -15.85 0.44
C PHE A 23 -9.18 -15.29 1.55
N ALA A 24 -9.08 -15.98 2.69
CA ALA A 24 -8.22 -15.57 3.80
C ALA A 24 -6.74 -15.45 3.38
N PHE A 25 -6.22 -16.40 2.60
CA PHE A 25 -4.86 -16.37 2.08
C PHE A 25 -4.62 -15.20 1.11
N SER A 26 -5.58 -14.89 0.24
CA SER A 26 -5.51 -13.75 -0.68
C SER A 26 -5.42 -12.41 0.06
N TYR A 27 -6.14 -12.26 1.18
CA TYR A 27 -6.01 -11.08 2.05
C TYR A 27 -4.67 -11.06 2.78
N ALA A 28 -4.17 -12.20 3.26
CA ALA A 28 -2.90 -12.28 3.97
C ALA A 28 -1.70 -11.87 3.09
N GLY A 29 -1.71 -12.16 1.79
CA GLY A 29 -0.59 -11.86 0.89
C GLY A 29 -0.35 -10.36 0.60
N LYS A 30 -1.33 -9.49 0.88
CA LYS A 30 -1.22 -8.05 0.56
C LYS A 30 -0.23 -7.30 1.46
N ASP A 31 0.00 -7.79 2.68
CA ASP A 31 0.83 -7.08 3.67
C ASP A 31 2.29 -7.56 3.75
N LEU A 32 2.66 -8.63 3.03
CA LEU A 32 4.00 -9.24 3.17
C LEU A 32 5.12 -8.52 2.40
N SER A 33 4.82 -7.62 1.46
CA SER A 33 5.88 -6.91 0.70
C SER A 33 6.51 -5.72 1.42
N SER A 34 5.98 -5.28 2.57
CA SER A 34 6.37 -3.99 3.19
C SER A 34 7.24 -4.10 4.46
N LYS A 35 7.73 -5.30 4.81
CA LYS A 35 8.46 -5.54 6.08
C LYS A 35 9.89 -6.06 5.92
N ALA A 36 10.56 -5.81 4.79
CA ALA A 36 12.01 -5.77 4.84
C ALA A 36 12.39 -4.54 5.69
N ASN A 37 12.97 -4.78 6.87
CA ASN A 37 13.34 -3.78 7.89
C ASN A 37 14.52 -2.89 7.41
N VAL A 38 14.38 -2.27 6.23
CA VAL A 38 15.27 -1.20 5.78
C VAL A 38 14.81 0.05 6.51
N GLY A 39 15.65 0.58 7.41
CA GLY A 39 15.35 1.80 8.13
C GLY A 39 14.99 2.93 7.17
N THR A 40 13.97 3.71 7.52
CA THR A 40 13.54 4.88 6.76
C THR A 40 13.68 6.15 7.59
N TYR A 41 13.89 7.28 6.92
CA TYR A 41 13.83 8.59 7.55
C TYR A 41 12.69 9.43 6.96
N PRO A 42 11.99 10.22 7.80
CA PRO A 42 10.88 11.05 7.34
C PRO A 42 11.39 12.33 6.67
N VAL A 43 10.79 12.69 5.55
CA VAL A 43 10.94 13.99 4.86
C VAL A 43 9.56 14.63 4.73
N ALA A 44 9.35 15.79 5.35
CA ALA A 44 8.09 16.51 5.22
C ALA A 44 8.09 17.34 3.92
N ALA A 45 7.03 17.19 3.12
CA ALA A 45 6.79 17.99 1.93
C ALA A 45 5.41 18.64 2.01
N THR A 46 5.32 19.92 1.66
CA THR A 46 4.07 20.67 1.68
C THR A 46 3.54 20.83 0.25
N PHE A 47 2.26 20.54 0.06
CA PHE A 47 1.56 20.65 -1.21
C PHE A 47 0.30 21.48 -1.05
N ASP A 48 -0.10 22.18 -2.12
CA ASP A 48 -1.37 22.90 -2.15
C ASP A 48 -2.56 21.93 -2.27
N ARG A 49 -2.39 20.82 -3.00
CA ARG A 49 -3.38 19.75 -3.15
C ARG A 49 -2.72 18.38 -3.27
N ILE A 50 -3.41 17.35 -2.78
CA ILE A 50 -2.96 15.95 -2.75
C ILE A 50 -4.05 14.98 -3.24
N ASP A 51 -4.85 15.42 -4.22
CA ASP A 51 -6.01 14.66 -4.70
C ASP A 51 -5.60 13.24 -5.13
N GLY A 52 -6.22 12.22 -4.55
CA GLY A 52 -5.96 10.81 -4.87
C GLY A 52 -4.70 10.21 -4.22
N LEU A 53 -3.89 10.99 -3.51
CA LEU A 53 -2.74 10.48 -2.76
C LEU A 53 -3.21 9.84 -1.45
N VAL A 54 -2.76 8.61 -1.18
CA VAL A 54 -3.09 7.87 0.04
C VAL A 54 -1.84 7.41 0.79
N ALA A 55 -1.99 7.20 2.10
CA ALA A 55 -0.92 6.61 2.90
C ALA A 55 -0.57 5.21 2.38
N GLY A 56 0.72 4.95 2.19
CA GLY A 56 1.24 3.72 1.59
C GLY A 56 1.65 3.85 0.13
N ASP A 57 1.26 4.92 -0.57
CA ASP A 57 1.66 5.17 -1.96
C ASP A 57 3.19 5.21 -2.12
N GLU A 58 3.66 4.87 -3.31
CA GLU A 58 5.09 4.79 -3.59
C GLU A 58 5.73 6.17 -3.77
N VAL A 59 6.87 6.39 -3.12
CA VAL A 59 7.73 7.54 -3.41
C VAL A 59 8.79 7.09 -4.39
N ARG A 60 8.91 7.80 -5.51
CA ARG A 60 9.86 7.48 -6.60
C ARG A 60 10.89 8.58 -6.79
N LEU A 61 12.13 8.19 -7.05
CA LEU A 61 13.22 9.07 -7.45
C LEU A 61 13.77 8.55 -8.79
N GLY A 62 13.69 9.36 -9.85
CA GLY A 62 14.07 8.92 -11.20
C GLY A 62 13.28 7.71 -11.73
N GLY A 63 12.04 7.53 -11.26
CA GLY A 63 11.18 6.39 -11.61
C GLY A 63 11.37 5.14 -10.73
N ILE A 64 12.41 5.10 -9.89
CA ILE A 64 12.71 3.98 -8.99
C ILE A 64 12.04 4.21 -7.64
N ARG A 65 11.36 3.19 -7.09
CA ARG A 65 10.76 3.24 -5.76
C ARG A 65 11.86 3.38 -4.69
N VAL A 66 11.78 4.44 -3.89
CA VAL A 66 12.73 4.77 -2.81
C VAL A 66 12.08 4.88 -1.44
N GLY A 67 10.75 4.78 -1.36
CA GLY A 67 10.03 5.00 -0.11
C GLY A 67 8.52 4.84 -0.21
N THR A 68 7.84 5.26 0.84
CA THR A 68 6.37 5.26 0.95
C THR A 68 5.84 6.56 1.54
N VAL A 69 4.62 6.90 1.13
CA VAL A 69 3.87 8.05 1.65
C VAL A 69 3.32 7.70 3.04
N GLY A 70 3.62 8.55 4.01
CA GLY A 70 3.06 8.50 5.36
C GLY A 70 1.69 9.19 5.44
N MET A 71 1.16 9.30 6.65
CA MET A 71 -0.15 9.93 6.87
C MET A 71 -0.08 11.43 6.53
N PRO A 72 -0.94 11.94 5.63
CA PRO A 72 -1.02 13.37 5.36
C PRO A 72 -1.70 14.11 6.52
N THR A 73 -1.25 15.33 6.78
CA THR A 73 -1.83 16.24 7.78
C THR A 73 -2.06 17.63 7.17
N LEU A 74 -2.73 18.52 7.88
CA LEU A 74 -2.92 19.91 7.48
C LEU A 74 -2.10 20.83 8.38
N ASP A 75 -1.42 21.81 7.78
CA ASP A 75 -0.78 22.89 8.52
C ASP A 75 -1.80 23.97 8.97
N ALA A 76 -1.34 24.97 9.72
CA ALA A 76 -2.17 26.07 10.19
C ALA A 76 -2.74 26.95 9.05
N SER A 77 -2.19 26.84 7.84
CA SER A 77 -2.65 27.52 6.62
C SER A 77 -3.51 26.60 5.73
N TYR A 78 -3.95 25.44 6.25
CA TYR A 78 -4.73 24.43 5.53
C TYR A 78 -4.03 23.87 4.28
N ARG A 79 -2.70 23.87 4.25
CA ARG A 79 -1.93 23.15 3.22
C ARG A 79 -1.66 21.73 3.65
N ALA A 80 -1.62 20.82 2.68
CA ALA A 80 -1.34 19.42 2.92
C ALA A 80 0.15 19.22 3.21
N VAL A 81 0.46 18.71 4.39
CA VAL A 81 1.80 18.28 4.78
C VAL A 81 1.87 16.76 4.69
N VAL A 82 2.69 16.27 3.79
CA VAL A 82 2.88 14.85 3.53
C VAL A 82 4.24 14.43 4.06
N THR A 83 4.26 13.38 4.88
CA THR A 83 5.51 12.76 5.31
C THR A 83 5.92 11.70 4.31
N LEU A 84 7.11 11.81 3.72
CA LEU A 84 7.69 10.83 2.82
C LEU A 84 8.69 9.99 3.62
N ASN A 85 8.46 8.69 3.74
CA ASN A 85 9.38 7.78 4.41
C ASN A 85 10.37 7.24 3.37
N ILE A 86 11.59 7.78 3.37
CA ILE A 86 12.63 7.44 2.40
C ILE A 86 13.58 6.41 3.00
N GLN A 87 14.02 5.43 2.22
CA GLN A 87 15.03 4.45 2.64
C GLN A 87 16.34 5.14 3.01
N ASN A 88 16.96 4.75 4.14
CA ASN A 88 18.18 5.36 4.67
C ASN A 88 19.39 5.31 3.72
N GLU A 89 19.39 4.40 2.75
CA GLU A 89 20.44 4.26 1.74
C GLU A 89 20.39 5.38 0.68
N ILE A 90 19.24 6.03 0.54
CA ILE A 90 19.01 7.10 -0.43
C ILE A 90 19.14 8.45 0.27
N ARG A 91 19.93 9.35 -0.31
CA ARG A 91 20.13 10.69 0.23
C ARG A 91 19.54 11.73 -0.71
N ILE A 92 18.47 12.38 -0.27
CA ILE A 92 17.78 13.42 -1.04
C ILE A 92 18.54 14.76 -0.90
N PRO A 93 19.00 15.37 -2.00
CA PRO A 93 19.61 16.71 -2.00
C PRO A 93 18.64 17.81 -1.53
N VAL A 94 19.16 18.87 -0.93
CA VAL A 94 18.36 19.98 -0.37
C VAL A 94 17.66 20.85 -1.43
N ASP A 95 18.12 20.80 -2.68
CA ASP A 95 17.58 21.49 -3.84
C ASP A 95 16.58 20.62 -4.63
N SER A 96 16.17 19.48 -4.07
CA SER A 96 15.18 18.59 -4.68
C SER A 96 13.77 19.18 -4.63
N ALA A 97 12.98 18.88 -5.65
CA ALA A 97 11.55 19.15 -5.68
C ALA A 97 10.76 17.83 -5.70
N ALA A 98 9.57 17.84 -5.12
CA ALA A 98 8.64 16.72 -5.15
C ALA A 98 7.40 17.11 -5.97
N ALA A 99 6.88 16.17 -6.74
CA ALA A 99 5.67 16.36 -7.53
C ALA A 99 4.84 15.08 -7.52
N ILE A 100 3.53 15.24 -7.33
CA ILE A 100 2.57 14.14 -7.36
C ILE A 100 2.25 13.87 -8.83
N HIS A 101 2.50 12.64 -9.26
CA HIS A 101 2.18 12.17 -10.60
C HIS A 101 1.11 11.08 -10.48
N THR A 102 0.15 11.10 -11.39
CA THR A 102 -0.76 9.99 -11.60
C THR A 102 -0.22 9.15 -12.76
N ASP A 103 -0.40 7.83 -12.71
CA ASP A 103 0.10 6.90 -13.73
C ASP A 103 -0.67 6.99 -15.08
N GLY A 104 -1.50 8.03 -15.27
CA GLY A 104 -2.21 8.32 -16.51
C GLY A 104 -3.64 7.81 -16.53
N LEU A 105 -4.14 7.42 -17.70
CA LEU A 105 -5.57 7.29 -18.03
C LEU A 105 -6.37 6.34 -17.11
N PHE A 106 -5.72 5.38 -16.45
CA PHE A 106 -6.39 4.40 -15.60
C PHE A 106 -5.77 4.25 -14.20
N GLY A 107 -4.78 5.08 -13.87
CA GLY A 107 -3.91 4.88 -12.72
C GLY A 107 -3.06 3.62 -12.83
#